data_AF-A0A392N3H4-F1
#
_entry.id   AF-A0A392N3H4-F1
#
_cell.length_a   1.000
_cell.length_b   1.000
_cell.length_c   1.000
_cell.angle_alpha   90.00
_cell.angle_beta   90.00
_cell.angle_gamma   90.00
#
_symmetry.space_group_name_H-M   'P 1'
#
loop_
_entity.id
_entity.type
_entity.pdbx_description
1 polymer ?
#
loop_
_entity_poly.entity_id
_entity_poly.type
_entity_poly.pdbx_seq_one_letter_code
_entity_poly.pdbx_strand_id
1 'polypeptide(L)'
;MRSHVLANFAVTPALAFLCFVAIRGVSGIQVCRNSENQQPLLLDEEEDEEPGCLKVTPYSDAGLFSLATLSWLNSILSIGAKRPLELKDIPLVAPKDRAKANFKVLNSNWEKMKAENTSTQPSLAWTLLKSFWKEAAINAIFAGVTTLVSYVGPYMISYFVDYLSGIETYPHEGYVLAGIFFVAKLVETFTTRQWYLGVDILGMHVRSALTAMVYQKGLRLSSLARQSHTSGEIVNYMAIDVQRVGDYSWYLHDMWMLPLQIILALAILYKNVGIASIATLVATIISIVVT
;
A
#
# COMPACT_ATOMS: atom_id res chain seq x y z
N MET A 1 -8.80 -45.52 -14.86
CA MET A 1 -9.63 -44.86 -13.83
C MET A 1 -9.39 -43.35 -13.97
N ARG A 2 -10.43 -42.54 -14.24
CA ARG A 2 -10.32 -41.19 -14.85
C ARG A 2 -9.49 -40.19 -14.02
N SER A 3 -8.44 -39.63 -14.63
CA SER A 3 -7.52 -38.61 -14.08
C SER A 3 -8.22 -37.35 -13.56
N HIS A 4 -9.38 -36.99 -14.11
CA HIS A 4 -10.21 -35.88 -13.62
C HIS A 4 -10.72 -36.07 -12.18
N VAL A 5 -10.91 -37.32 -11.73
CA VAL A 5 -11.39 -37.61 -10.37
C VAL A 5 -10.27 -37.41 -9.35
N LEU A 6 -9.01 -37.75 -9.72
CA LEU A 6 -7.84 -37.53 -8.88
C LEU A 6 -7.48 -36.04 -8.76
N ALA A 7 -7.61 -35.27 -9.84
CA ALA A 7 -7.41 -33.82 -9.82
C ALA A 7 -8.43 -33.11 -8.91
N ASN A 8 -9.71 -33.51 -8.97
CA ASN A 8 -10.73 -32.97 -8.07
C ASN A 8 -10.48 -33.35 -6.60
N PHE A 9 -9.89 -34.51 -6.33
CA PHE A 9 -9.49 -34.94 -4.97
C PHE A 9 -8.24 -34.21 -4.43
N ALA A 10 -7.36 -33.72 -5.29
CA ALA A 10 -6.15 -32.98 -4.89
C ALA A 10 -6.44 -31.49 -4.63
N VAL A 11 -7.42 -30.90 -5.32
CA VAL A 11 -7.79 -29.47 -5.18
C VAL A 11 -8.83 -29.26 -4.08
N THR A 12 -9.62 -30.28 -3.73
CA THR A 12 -10.65 -30.20 -2.67
C THR A 12 -10.10 -29.87 -1.28
N PRO A 13 -8.94 -30.38 -0.81
CA PRO A 13 -8.39 -29.99 0.49
C PRO A 13 -7.97 -28.51 0.52
N ALA A 14 -7.42 -27.99 -0.58
CA ALA A 14 -7.02 -26.58 -0.69
C ALA A 14 -8.24 -25.65 -0.73
N LEU A 15 -9.28 -26.00 -1.50
CA LEU A 15 -10.55 -25.27 -1.52
C LEU A 15 -11.30 -25.36 -0.19
N ALA A 16 -11.29 -26.54 0.47
CA ALA A 16 -11.89 -26.74 1.78
C ALA A 16 -11.14 -25.98 2.87
N PHE A 17 -9.81 -25.90 2.80
CA PHE A 17 -9.00 -25.08 3.71
C PHE A 17 -9.26 -23.58 3.50
N LEU A 18 -9.32 -23.10 2.25
CA LEU A 18 -9.67 -21.70 1.95
C LEU A 18 -11.11 -21.37 2.39
N CYS A 19 -12.07 -22.28 2.19
CA CYS A 19 -13.43 -22.11 2.71
C CYS A 19 -13.48 -22.15 4.24
N PHE A 20 -12.72 -23.05 4.89
CA PHE A 20 -12.65 -23.15 6.35
C PHE A 20 -12.04 -21.89 6.98
N VAL A 21 -10.99 -21.34 6.37
CA VAL A 21 -10.35 -20.10 6.81
C VAL A 21 -11.23 -18.88 6.55
N ALA A 22 -12.00 -18.86 5.46
CA ALA A 22 -13.01 -17.82 5.19
C ALA A 22 -14.18 -17.87 6.18
N ILE A 23 -14.62 -19.07 6.61
CA ILE A 23 -15.72 -19.26 7.56
C ILE A 23 -15.27 -19.03 9.02
N ARG A 24 -14.01 -19.34 9.37
CA ARG A 24 -13.49 -19.21 10.75
C ARG A 24 -12.85 -17.86 11.08
N GLY A 25 -12.99 -16.84 10.24
CA GLY A 25 -12.57 -15.45 10.50
C GLY A 25 -13.34 -14.74 11.64
N VAL A 26 -13.63 -15.45 12.74
CA VAL A 26 -14.25 -14.93 13.95
C VAL A 26 -13.41 -15.40 15.15
N SER A 27 -12.41 -14.61 15.54
CA SER A 27 -11.89 -14.68 16.91
C SER A 27 -12.84 -13.90 17.80
N GLY A 28 -13.88 -14.58 18.28
CA GLY A 28 -14.89 -14.06 19.21
C GLY A 28 -14.33 -13.84 20.62
N ILE A 29 -13.41 -12.89 20.76
CA ILE A 29 -12.94 -12.40 22.07
C ILE A 29 -13.54 -11.02 22.30
N GLN A 30 -14.61 -11.00 23.08
CA GLN A 30 -15.23 -9.79 23.60
C GLN A 30 -14.79 -9.63 25.06
N VAL A 31 -13.75 -8.85 25.31
CA VAL A 31 -13.38 -8.42 26.67
C VAL A 31 -14.26 -7.22 27.02
N CYS A 32 -15.43 -7.48 27.59
CA CYS A 32 -16.21 -6.45 28.26
C CYS A 32 -15.60 -6.20 29.66
N ARG A 33 -14.80 -5.15 29.80
CA ARG A 33 -14.44 -4.62 31.12
C ARG A 33 -15.50 -3.61 31.54
N ASN A 34 -16.53 -4.08 32.23
CA ASN A 34 -17.43 -3.21 32.96
C ASN A 34 -16.71 -2.75 34.25
N SER A 35 -16.49 -1.45 34.37
CA SER A 35 -16.24 -0.81 35.66
C SER A 35 -17.07 0.47 35.70
N GLU A 36 -18.37 0.28 35.86
CA GLU A 36 -19.21 1.31 36.49
C GLU A 36 -18.88 1.33 37.99
N ASN A 37 -18.79 2.55 38.54
CA ASN A 37 -18.57 2.93 39.93
C ASN A 37 -17.11 3.23 40.33
N GLN A 38 -16.67 4.46 40.04
CA GLN A 38 -16.26 5.44 41.06
C GLN A 38 -15.84 6.75 40.38
N GLN A 39 -16.66 7.80 40.48
CA GLN A 39 -16.21 9.18 40.33
C GLN A 39 -15.80 9.72 41.71
N PRO A 40 -14.62 10.32 41.82
CA PRO A 40 -14.42 11.49 42.64
C PRO A 40 -14.25 12.73 41.75
N LEU A 41 -14.92 13.80 42.16
CA LEU A 41 -14.94 15.13 41.57
C LEU A 41 -13.57 15.82 41.67
N LEU A 42 -13.18 16.46 40.55
CA LEU A 42 -12.19 17.53 40.40
C LEU A 42 -10.72 17.19 40.69
N LEU A 43 -9.91 17.15 39.64
CA LEU A 43 -8.60 17.79 39.54
C LEU A 43 -8.24 17.96 38.06
N ASP A 44 -7.85 19.18 37.69
CA ASP A 44 -7.39 19.57 36.36
C ASP A 44 -6.16 18.75 35.93
N GLU A 45 -6.22 18.09 34.77
CA GLU A 45 -5.11 17.93 33.82
C GLU A 45 -5.65 17.35 32.50
N GLU A 46 -5.17 17.90 31.40
CA GLU A 46 -5.59 17.67 30.01
C GLU A 46 -5.42 16.20 29.58
N GLU A 47 -6.39 15.32 29.88
CA GLU A 47 -6.53 14.03 29.22
C GLU A 47 -7.57 14.13 28.10
N ASP A 48 -7.16 13.63 26.93
CA ASP A 48 -7.91 13.59 25.68
C ASP A 48 -9.39 13.23 25.91
N GLU A 49 -10.30 14.19 25.71
CA GLU A 49 -11.71 13.89 25.44
C GLU A 49 -11.77 13.12 24.11
N GLU A 50 -11.50 11.82 24.14
CA GLU A 50 -11.87 10.94 23.05
C GLU A 50 -13.41 10.96 22.95
N PRO A 51 -13.99 11.24 21.78
CA PRO A 51 -15.44 11.20 21.62
C PRO A 51 -15.92 9.79 21.96
N GLY A 52 -16.50 9.66 23.15
CA GLY A 52 -16.93 8.38 23.72
C GLY A 52 -18.03 7.76 22.88
N CYS A 53 -17.65 6.99 21.85
CA CYS A 53 -18.42 5.90 21.25
C CYS A 53 -17.70 5.22 20.06
N LEU A 54 -16.65 5.82 19.49
CA LEU A 54 -16.06 5.32 18.24
C LEU A 54 -14.87 4.38 18.51
N LYS A 55 -15.00 3.13 18.05
CA LYS A 55 -13.94 2.13 18.16
C LYS A 55 -12.78 2.47 17.19
N VAL A 56 -11.54 2.31 17.65
CA VAL A 56 -10.36 2.38 16.79
C VAL A 56 -10.41 1.30 15.72
N THR A 57 -9.88 1.60 14.54
CA THR A 57 -9.84 0.67 13.41
C THR A 57 -9.19 -0.66 13.79
N PRO A 58 -9.81 -1.81 13.43
CA PRO A 58 -9.23 -3.13 13.66
C PRO A 58 -7.94 -3.35 12.87
N TYR A 59 -7.59 -2.45 11.95
CA TYR A 59 -6.29 -2.43 11.26
C TYR A 59 -5.09 -2.37 12.22
N SER A 60 -5.22 -1.65 13.35
CA SER A 60 -4.12 -1.49 14.32
C SER A 60 -3.77 -2.81 15.02
N ASP A 61 -4.79 -3.60 15.35
CA ASP A 61 -4.67 -4.81 16.16
C ASP A 61 -4.78 -6.09 15.30
N ALA A 62 -4.85 -5.94 13.98
CA ALA A 62 -4.98 -7.04 13.05
C ALA A 62 -3.71 -7.91 13.06
N GLY A 63 -3.88 -9.21 13.29
CA GLY A 63 -2.81 -10.19 13.08
C GLY A 63 -2.37 -10.24 11.62
N LEU A 64 -1.17 -10.78 11.37
CA LEU A 64 -0.56 -10.83 10.03
C LEU A 64 -1.47 -11.44 8.96
N PHE A 65 -2.23 -12.48 9.30
CA PHE A 65 -3.18 -13.10 8.36
C PHE A 65 -4.37 -12.19 8.03
N SER A 66 -4.87 -11.45 9.01
CA SER A 66 -5.98 -10.50 8.81
C SER A 66 -5.54 -9.30 7.98
N LEU A 67 -4.31 -8.81 8.21
CA LEU A 67 -3.68 -7.78 7.40
C LEU A 67 -3.42 -8.28 5.97
N ALA A 68 -2.98 -9.53 5.84
CA ALA A 68 -2.68 -10.16 4.56
C ALA A 68 -3.92 -10.33 3.67
N THR A 69 -5.03 -10.78 4.26
CA THR A 69 -6.29 -11.05 3.55
C THR A 69 -7.27 -9.87 3.57
N LEU A 70 -6.91 -8.77 4.23
CA LEU A 70 -7.77 -7.61 4.46
C LEU A 70 -9.08 -7.93 5.17
N SER A 71 -9.12 -9.03 5.93
CA SER A 71 -10.33 -9.46 6.61
C SER A 71 -10.79 -8.47 7.69
N TRP A 72 -9.91 -7.59 8.16
CA TRP A 72 -10.26 -6.51 9.09
C TRP A 72 -11.32 -5.55 8.51
N LEU A 73 -11.44 -5.43 7.19
CA LEU A 73 -12.48 -4.64 6.52
C LEU A 73 -13.85 -5.33 6.49
N ASN A 74 -13.93 -6.64 6.74
CA ASN A 74 -15.19 -7.38 6.60
C ASN A 74 -16.29 -6.84 7.51
N SER A 75 -15.94 -6.35 8.69
CA SER A 75 -16.91 -5.75 9.63
C SER A 75 -17.64 -4.57 8.99
N ILE A 76 -16.91 -3.59 8.45
CA ILE A 76 -17.50 -2.39 7.86
C ILE A 76 -18.20 -2.69 6.53
N LEU A 77 -17.63 -3.57 5.71
CA LEU A 77 -18.25 -3.99 4.44
C LEU A 77 -19.57 -4.72 4.67
N SER A 78 -19.67 -5.55 5.71
CA SER A 78 -20.91 -6.26 6.04
C SER A 78 -22.03 -5.33 6.50
N ILE A 79 -21.70 -4.20 7.13
CA ILE A 79 -22.67 -3.16 7.51
C ILE A 79 -23.12 -2.41 6.26
N GLY A 80 -22.16 -1.98 5.43
CA GLY A 80 -22.43 -1.28 4.16
C GLY A 80 -23.25 -2.09 3.16
N ALA A 81 -23.13 -3.43 3.18
CA ALA A 81 -23.97 -4.32 2.38
C ALA A 81 -25.43 -4.37 2.83
N LYS A 82 -25.71 -4.08 4.10
CA LYS A 82 -27.07 -4.15 4.69
C LYS A 82 -27.78 -2.81 4.68
N ARG A 83 -27.04 -1.73 4.90
CA ARG A 83 -27.57 -0.36 4.92
C ARG A 83 -26.49 0.66 4.53
N PRO A 84 -26.88 1.86 4.06
CA PRO A 84 -25.94 2.97 3.90
C PRO A 84 -25.16 3.23 5.19
N LEU A 85 -23.84 3.45 5.06
CA LEU A 85 -22.95 3.72 6.18
C LEU A 85 -23.21 5.11 6.76
N GLU A 86 -23.29 5.20 8.08
CA GLU A 86 -23.38 6.46 8.81
C GLU A 86 -22.02 6.81 9.45
N LEU A 87 -21.81 8.08 9.82
CA LEU A 87 -20.54 8.53 10.42
C LEU A 87 -20.16 7.74 11.68
N LYS A 88 -21.14 7.27 12.44
CA LYS A 88 -20.94 6.44 13.65
C LYS A 88 -20.40 5.03 13.36
N ASP A 89 -20.57 4.55 12.13
CA ASP A 89 -20.09 3.22 11.70
C ASP A 89 -18.63 3.27 11.24
N ILE A 90 -18.08 4.47 11.03
CA ILE A 90 -16.71 4.67 10.55
C ILE A 90 -15.78 4.64 11.77
N PRO A 91 -14.83 3.69 11.82
CA PRO A 91 -13.91 3.59 12.95
C PRO A 91 -12.91 4.75 12.95
N LEU A 92 -12.38 5.05 14.14
CA LEU A 92 -11.31 6.03 14.28
C LEU A 92 -10.00 5.51 13.69
N VAL A 93 -9.22 6.43 13.14
CA VAL A 93 -7.86 6.17 12.64
C VAL A 93 -6.94 5.78 13.81
N ALA A 94 -6.05 4.81 13.57
CA ALA A 94 -5.10 4.35 14.58
C ALA A 94 -4.20 5.51 15.05
N PRO A 95 -3.79 5.57 16.34
CA PRO A 95 -3.01 6.69 16.87
C PRO A 95 -1.75 7.03 16.06
N LYS A 96 -1.08 6.02 15.51
CA LYS A 96 0.10 6.17 14.64
C LYS A 96 -0.21 6.88 13.31
N ASP A 97 -1.42 6.68 12.78
CA ASP A 97 -1.84 7.17 11.47
C ASP A 97 -2.57 8.54 11.60
N ARG A 98 -2.74 9.06 12.83
CA ARG A 98 -3.36 10.37 13.09
C ARG A 98 -2.44 11.52 12.63
N ALA A 99 -3.04 12.62 12.17
CA ALA A 99 -2.31 13.81 11.72
C ALA A 99 -1.33 14.37 12.77
N LYS A 100 -1.69 14.35 14.07
CA LYS A 100 -0.83 14.78 15.19
C LYS A 100 0.49 13.99 15.25
N ALA A 101 0.44 12.67 15.04
CA ALA A 101 1.61 11.81 15.05
C ALA A 101 2.52 12.07 13.84
N ASN A 102 1.93 12.06 12.64
CA ASN A 102 2.67 12.29 11.39
C ASN A 102 3.28 13.70 11.34
N PHE A 103 2.54 14.71 11.80
CA PHE A 103 3.05 16.07 11.95
C PHE A 103 4.24 16.14 12.93
N LYS A 104 4.15 15.47 14.10
CA LYS A 104 5.24 15.43 15.08
C LYS A 104 6.53 14.85 14.48
N VAL A 105 6.42 13.74 13.73
CA VAL A 105 7.56 13.13 13.03
C VAL A 105 8.17 14.12 12.03
N LEU A 106 7.36 14.68 11.14
CA LEU A 106 7.83 15.61 10.11
C LEU A 106 8.46 16.87 10.72
N ASN A 107 7.80 17.48 11.71
CA ASN A 107 8.29 18.69 12.36
C ASN A 107 9.60 18.46 13.13
N SER A 108 9.76 17.31 13.80
CA SER A 108 11.01 16.98 14.47
C SER A 108 12.20 16.87 13.51
N ASN A 109 11.99 16.28 12.33
CA ASN A 109 13.02 16.17 11.31
C ASN A 109 13.30 17.51 10.62
N TRP A 110 12.26 18.34 10.45
CA TRP A 110 12.38 19.69 9.90
C TRP A 110 13.23 20.59 10.80
N GLU A 111 12.93 20.65 12.10
CA GLU A 111 13.70 21.45 13.05
C GLU A 111 15.14 20.95 13.18
N LYS A 112 15.35 19.62 13.18
CA LYS A 112 16.70 19.04 13.16
C LYS A 112 17.49 19.46 11.91
N MET A 113 16.86 19.44 10.73
CA MET A 113 17.50 19.84 9.49
C MET A 113 17.85 21.34 9.48
N LYS A 114 16.97 22.17 10.04
CA LYS A 114 17.18 23.61 10.17
C LYS A 114 18.32 23.94 11.14
N ALA A 115 18.47 23.17 12.23
CA ALA A 115 19.57 23.30 13.16
C ALA A 115 20.91 22.87 12.54
N GLU A 116 20.93 21.80 11.76
CA GLU A 116 22.13 21.29 11.08
C GLU A 116 22.59 22.19 9.91
N ASN A 117 21.66 22.84 9.21
CA ASN A 117 21.94 23.67 8.04
C ASN A 117 21.60 25.15 8.31
N THR A 118 22.47 25.85 9.05
CA THR A 118 22.27 27.28 9.33
C THR A 118 22.57 28.17 8.11
N SER A 119 23.41 27.71 7.17
CA SER A 119 23.88 28.49 6.01
C SER A 119 23.12 28.22 4.70
N THR A 120 22.45 27.07 4.57
CA THR A 120 21.72 26.65 3.36
C THR A 120 20.23 26.53 3.65
N GLN A 121 19.39 26.87 2.66
CA GLN A 121 17.94 26.73 2.83
C GLN A 121 17.57 25.24 2.98
N PRO A 122 16.87 24.84 4.06
CA PRO A 122 16.49 23.45 4.26
C PRO A 122 15.47 23.00 3.20
N SER A 123 15.68 21.80 2.65
CA SER A 123 14.79 21.24 1.63
C SER A 123 13.64 20.46 2.27
N LEU A 124 12.41 20.90 1.98
CA LEU A 124 11.20 20.22 2.45
C LEU A 124 11.06 18.82 1.84
N ALA A 125 11.39 18.67 0.55
CA ALA A 125 11.35 17.38 -0.14
C ALA A 125 12.26 16.34 0.52
N TRP A 126 13.49 16.74 0.88
CA TRP A 126 14.42 15.87 1.60
C TRP A 126 13.92 15.52 3.00
N THR A 127 13.31 16.48 3.70
CA THR A 127 12.74 16.24 5.04
C THR A 127 11.59 15.25 5.00
N LEU A 128 10.69 15.39 4.01
CA LEU A 128 9.59 14.46 3.77
C LEU A 128 10.12 13.06 3.50
N LEU A 129 11.06 12.93 2.56
CA LEU A 129 11.67 11.65 2.21
C LEU A 129 12.31 10.99 3.43
N LYS A 130 13.08 11.75 4.22
CA LYS A 130 13.72 11.25 5.45
C LYS A 130 12.69 10.83 6.52
N SER A 131 11.58 11.55 6.62
CA SER A 131 10.54 11.29 7.63
C SER A 131 9.78 9.99 7.36
N PHE A 132 9.46 9.71 6.10
CA PHE A 132 8.64 8.57 5.70
C PHE A 132 9.43 7.47 4.96
N TRP A 133 10.77 7.51 4.98
CA TRP A 133 11.64 6.56 4.27
C TRP A 133 11.36 5.11 4.63
N LYS A 134 11.07 4.80 5.90
CA LYS A 134 10.83 3.41 6.34
C LYS A 134 9.59 2.82 5.68
N GLU A 135 8.51 3.60 5.61
CA GLU A 135 7.26 3.21 4.94
C GLU A 135 7.49 3.05 3.44
N ALA A 136 8.17 4.01 2.81
CA ALA A 136 8.56 3.92 1.40
C ALA A 136 9.44 2.70 1.10
N ALA A 137 10.39 2.35 1.98
CA ALA A 137 11.27 1.19 1.80
C ALA A 137 10.50 -0.14 1.88
N ILE A 138 9.54 -0.26 2.82
CA ILE A 138 8.67 -1.45 2.91
C ILE A 138 7.83 -1.59 1.64
N ASN A 139 7.23 -0.48 1.17
CA ASN A 139 6.48 -0.46 -0.08
C ASN A 139 7.35 -0.84 -1.28
N ALA A 140 8.60 -0.38 -1.33
CA ALA A 140 9.56 -0.72 -2.39
C ALA A 140 9.83 -2.23 -2.46
N ILE A 141 9.93 -2.91 -1.31
CA ILE A 141 10.11 -4.37 -1.27
C ILE A 141 8.91 -5.08 -1.91
N PHE A 142 7.68 -4.72 -1.50
CA PHE A 142 6.47 -5.32 -2.09
C PHE A 142 6.34 -5.04 -3.59
N ALA A 143 6.65 -3.81 -4.02
CA ALA A 143 6.63 -3.42 -5.41
C ALA A 143 7.68 -4.19 -6.25
N GLY A 144 8.88 -4.40 -5.69
CA GLY A 144 9.95 -5.17 -6.31
C GLY A 144 9.61 -6.64 -6.48
N VAL A 145 9.07 -7.27 -5.42
CA VAL A 145 8.61 -8.67 -5.50
C VAL A 145 7.48 -8.81 -6.51
N THR A 146 6.50 -7.90 -6.49
CA THR A 146 5.41 -7.86 -7.48
C THR A 146 5.96 -7.82 -8.90
N THR A 147 6.95 -6.95 -9.15
CA THR A 147 7.58 -6.79 -10.46
C THR A 147 8.29 -8.06 -10.90
N LEU A 148 9.01 -8.76 -10.01
CA LEU A 148 9.70 -9.99 -10.39
C LEU A 148 8.73 -11.12 -10.69
N VAL A 149 7.70 -11.27 -9.85
CA VAL A 149 6.75 -12.38 -9.93
C VAL A 149 5.78 -12.22 -11.12
N SER A 150 5.43 -10.99 -11.51
CA SER A 150 4.58 -10.76 -12.68
C SER A 150 5.22 -11.24 -13.99
N TYR A 151 6.56 -11.23 -14.05
CA TYR A 151 7.35 -11.70 -15.21
C TYR A 151 7.58 -13.21 -15.26
N VAL A 152 7.23 -13.95 -14.20
CA VAL A 152 7.31 -15.42 -14.18
C VAL A 152 6.46 -16.03 -15.30
N GLY A 153 5.27 -15.47 -15.55
CA GLY A 153 4.39 -15.94 -16.63
C GLY A 153 5.01 -15.83 -18.02
N PRO A 154 5.37 -14.62 -18.48
CA PRO A 154 6.08 -14.41 -19.74
C PRO A 154 7.38 -15.22 -19.86
N TYR A 155 8.12 -15.38 -18.76
CA TYR A 155 9.34 -16.20 -18.75
C TYR A 155 9.06 -17.68 -19.02
N MET A 156 7.94 -18.19 -18.48
CA MET A 156 7.56 -19.60 -18.56
C MET A 156 6.92 -20.00 -19.89
N ILE A 157 6.64 -19.05 -20.79
CA ILE A 157 5.86 -19.33 -22.00
C ILE A 157 6.48 -20.39 -22.90
N SER A 158 7.81 -20.40 -23.05
CA SER A 158 8.52 -21.42 -23.85
C SER A 158 8.33 -22.82 -23.26
N TYR A 159 8.46 -22.97 -21.94
CA TYR A 159 8.21 -24.26 -21.27
C TYR A 159 6.77 -24.74 -21.43
N PHE A 160 5.77 -23.84 -21.37
CA PHE A 160 4.38 -24.20 -21.64
C PHE A 160 4.18 -24.66 -23.08
N VAL A 161 4.79 -23.97 -24.04
CA VAL A 161 4.71 -24.32 -25.46
C VAL A 161 5.37 -25.67 -25.73
N ASP A 162 6.55 -25.92 -25.17
CA ASP A 162 7.28 -27.19 -25.33
C ASP A 162 6.46 -28.36 -24.77
N TYR A 163 5.92 -28.19 -23.55
CA TYR A 163 5.06 -29.20 -22.91
C TYR A 163 3.81 -29.50 -23.75
N LEU A 164 3.11 -28.46 -24.22
CA LEU A 164 1.90 -28.62 -25.05
C LEU A 164 2.20 -29.18 -26.45
N SER A 165 3.43 -29.02 -26.94
CA SER A 165 3.89 -29.59 -28.21
C SER A 165 4.31 -31.07 -28.08
N GLY A 166 4.19 -31.65 -26.88
CA GLY A 166 4.56 -33.05 -26.60
C GLY A 166 6.03 -33.27 -26.28
N ILE A 167 6.80 -32.20 -26.06
CA ILE A 167 8.20 -32.28 -25.61
C ILE A 167 8.18 -32.30 -24.08
N GLU A 168 8.02 -33.49 -23.50
CA GLU A 168 8.07 -33.70 -22.05
C GLU A 168 9.47 -34.14 -21.61
N THR A 169 10.03 -33.42 -20.64
CA THR A 169 11.36 -33.70 -20.06
C THR A 169 11.28 -34.76 -18.96
N TYR A 170 10.20 -34.78 -18.17
CA TYR A 170 9.98 -35.74 -17.08
C TYR A 170 8.49 -35.97 -16.81
N PRO A 171 8.10 -37.14 -16.25
CA PRO A 171 6.70 -37.42 -15.94
C PRO A 171 6.14 -36.39 -14.94
N HIS A 172 4.95 -35.87 -15.23
CA HIS A 172 4.23 -34.84 -14.44
C HIS A 172 4.76 -33.41 -14.54
N GLU A 173 5.60 -33.09 -15.53
CA GLU A 173 6.10 -31.73 -15.78
C GLU A 173 4.99 -30.66 -15.85
N GLY A 174 3.87 -30.96 -16.50
CA GLY A 174 2.73 -30.05 -16.59
C GLY A 174 2.15 -29.64 -15.23
N TYR A 175 2.11 -30.55 -14.24
CA TYR A 175 1.64 -30.23 -12.90
C TYR A 175 2.61 -29.33 -12.14
N VAL A 176 3.92 -29.54 -12.32
CA VAL A 176 4.96 -28.68 -11.73
C VAL A 176 4.88 -27.28 -12.34
N LEU A 177 4.76 -27.20 -13.66
CA LEU A 177 4.68 -25.93 -14.39
C LEU A 177 3.43 -25.12 -14.00
N ALA A 178 2.27 -25.78 -13.93
CA ALA A 178 1.05 -25.17 -13.44
C ALA A 178 1.16 -24.75 -11.95
N GLY A 179 1.80 -25.58 -11.12
CA GLY A 179 2.02 -25.28 -9.70
C GLY A 179 2.89 -24.05 -9.48
N ILE A 180 4.02 -23.94 -10.18
CA ILE A 180 4.91 -22.77 -10.13
C ILE A 180 4.15 -21.52 -10.58
N PHE A 181 3.43 -21.59 -11.69
CA PHE A 181 2.66 -20.47 -12.22
C PHE A 181 1.56 -20.03 -11.25
N PHE A 182 0.83 -20.97 -10.65
CA PHE A 182 -0.21 -20.69 -9.67
C PHE A 182 0.35 -20.01 -8.41
N VAL A 183 1.44 -20.55 -7.84
CA VAL A 183 2.11 -19.94 -6.68
C VAL A 183 2.61 -18.55 -7.02
N ALA A 184 3.21 -18.35 -8.20
CA ALA A 184 3.62 -17.03 -8.65
C ALA A 184 2.43 -16.06 -8.70
N LYS A 185 1.30 -16.44 -9.30
CA LYS A 185 0.10 -15.57 -9.36
C LYS A 185 -0.50 -15.26 -7.98
N LEU A 186 -0.44 -16.20 -7.04
CA LEU A 186 -0.85 -15.94 -5.66
C LEU A 186 0.05 -14.92 -4.98
N VAL A 187 1.36 -15.08 -5.10
CA VAL A 187 2.34 -14.14 -4.53
C VAL A 187 2.21 -12.77 -5.18
N GLU A 188 2.10 -12.68 -6.51
CA GLU A 188 1.90 -11.43 -7.24
C GLU A 188 0.65 -10.70 -6.75
N THR A 189 -0.49 -11.39 -6.65
CA THR A 189 -1.75 -10.78 -6.18
C THR A 189 -1.61 -10.25 -4.76
N PHE A 190 -0.95 -11.04 -3.89
CA PHE A 190 -0.73 -10.67 -2.51
C PHE A 190 0.16 -9.43 -2.38
N THR A 191 1.33 -9.44 -3.00
CA THR A 191 2.29 -8.34 -2.89
C THR A 191 1.80 -7.08 -3.58
N THR A 192 1.07 -7.19 -4.70
CA THR A 192 0.45 -6.03 -5.38
C THR A 192 -0.54 -5.34 -4.44
N ARG A 193 -1.38 -6.13 -3.76
CA ARG A 193 -2.38 -5.56 -2.86
C ARG A 193 -1.74 -4.85 -1.66
N GLN A 194 -0.71 -5.44 -1.06
CA GLN A 194 0.00 -4.84 0.06
C GLN A 194 0.75 -3.58 -0.37
N TRP A 195 1.36 -3.58 -1.55
CA TRP A 195 2.01 -2.41 -2.12
C TRP A 195 1.03 -1.24 -2.30
N TYR A 196 -0.13 -1.47 -2.94
CA TYR A 196 -1.11 -0.41 -3.18
C TYR A 196 -1.64 0.20 -1.88
N LEU A 197 -2.01 -0.64 -0.91
CA LEU A 197 -2.45 -0.15 0.39
C LEU A 197 -1.37 0.64 1.11
N GLY A 198 -0.12 0.16 1.09
CA GLY A 198 0.99 0.85 1.73
C GLY A 198 1.29 2.20 1.10
N VAL A 199 1.16 2.33 -0.22
CA VAL A 199 1.35 3.59 -0.95
C VAL A 199 0.22 4.58 -0.66
N ASP A 200 -1.03 4.13 -0.60
CA ASP A 200 -2.17 4.97 -0.22
C ASP A 200 -2.02 5.51 1.21
N ILE A 201 -1.63 4.65 2.15
CA ILE A 201 -1.38 5.04 3.55
C ILE A 201 -0.23 6.05 3.63
N LEU A 202 0.88 5.79 2.94
CA LEU A 202 2.02 6.71 2.87
C LEU A 202 1.59 8.09 2.34
N GLY A 203 0.80 8.13 1.25
CA GLY A 203 0.27 9.37 0.69
C GLY A 203 -0.64 10.13 1.66
N MET A 204 -1.46 9.43 2.44
CA MET A 204 -2.28 10.03 3.49
C MET A 204 -1.43 10.57 4.65
N HIS A 205 -0.36 9.88 5.04
CA HIS A 205 0.56 10.34 6.08
C HIS A 205 1.28 11.62 5.69
N VAL A 206 1.82 11.67 4.46
CA VAL A 206 2.45 12.86 3.88
C VAL A 206 1.47 14.03 3.84
N ARG A 207 0.27 13.80 3.32
CA ARG A 207 -0.79 14.82 3.18
C ARG A 207 -1.20 15.38 4.54
N SER A 208 -1.53 14.51 5.49
CA SER A 208 -1.98 14.92 6.83
C SER A 208 -0.90 15.70 7.60
N ALA A 209 0.36 15.28 7.50
CA ALA A 209 1.48 15.99 8.13
C ALA A 209 1.71 17.37 7.52
N LEU A 210 1.69 17.47 6.18
CA LEU A 210 1.89 18.73 5.47
C LEU A 210 0.74 19.71 5.70
N THR A 211 -0.52 19.25 5.67
CA THR A 211 -1.67 20.10 5.97
C THR A 211 -1.53 20.69 7.38
N ALA A 212 -1.19 19.86 8.39
CA ALA A 212 -0.97 20.33 9.75
C ALA A 212 0.20 21.34 9.85
N MET A 213 1.30 21.10 9.13
CA MET A 213 2.47 21.99 9.10
C MET A 213 2.13 23.35 8.47
N VAL A 214 1.45 23.35 7.32
CA VAL A 214 1.02 24.59 6.64
C VAL A 214 0.03 25.35 7.52
N TYR A 215 -0.91 24.65 8.16
CA TYR A 215 -1.87 25.25 9.09
C TYR A 215 -1.17 25.93 10.27
N GLN A 216 -0.26 25.23 10.95
CA GLN A 216 0.46 25.79 12.10
C GLN A 216 1.37 26.96 11.68
N LYS A 217 1.96 26.90 10.49
CA LYS A 217 2.74 28.01 9.93
C LYS A 217 1.86 29.21 9.63
N GLY A 218 0.67 29.00 9.05
CA GLY A 218 -0.33 30.02 8.76
C GLY A 218 -0.80 30.76 10.01
N LEU A 219 -0.99 30.05 11.13
CA LEU A 219 -1.35 30.66 12.42
C LEU A 219 -0.26 31.55 13.02
N ARG A 220 1.01 31.34 12.63
CA ARG A 220 2.18 32.06 13.16
C ARG A 220 2.78 33.06 12.16
N LEU A 221 2.06 33.37 11.07
CA LEU A 221 2.54 34.31 10.06
C LEU A 221 2.53 35.74 10.60
N SER A 222 3.57 36.52 10.27
CA SER A 222 3.60 37.95 10.58
C SER A 222 2.59 38.72 9.70
N SER A 223 2.15 39.89 10.13
CA SER A 223 1.25 40.73 9.33
C SER A 223 1.81 41.08 7.95
N LEU A 224 3.14 41.25 7.85
CA LEU A 224 3.82 41.52 6.57
C LEU A 224 3.81 40.30 5.65
N ALA A 225 4.11 39.11 6.17
CA ALA A 225 4.04 37.87 5.39
C ALA A 225 2.61 37.50 4.99
N ARG A 226 1.61 37.92 5.78
CA ARG A 226 0.18 37.73 5.46
C ARG A 226 -0.33 38.67 4.37
N GLN A 227 0.39 39.75 4.10
CA GLN A 227 0.13 40.60 2.92
C GLN A 227 0.71 39.97 1.64
N SER A 228 1.81 39.20 1.73
CA SER A 228 2.41 38.50 0.59
C SER A 228 1.76 37.14 0.30
N HIS A 229 1.12 36.52 1.29
CA HIS A 229 0.32 35.30 1.13
C HIS A 229 -1.06 35.51 1.74
N THR A 230 -2.05 35.69 0.88
CA THR A 230 -3.45 35.86 1.27
C THR A 230 -4.00 34.60 1.95
N SER A 231 -5.04 34.75 2.77
CA SER A 231 -5.71 33.60 3.39
C SER A 231 -6.22 32.59 2.35
N GLY A 232 -6.64 33.07 1.17
CA GLY A 232 -7.07 32.22 0.06
C GLY A 232 -5.92 31.37 -0.52
N GLU A 233 -4.73 31.96 -0.68
CA GLU A 233 -3.54 31.21 -1.13
C GLU A 233 -3.12 30.15 -0.12
N ILE A 234 -3.16 30.45 1.18
CA ILE A 234 -2.83 29.46 2.23
C ILE A 234 -3.82 28.29 2.21
N VAL A 235 -5.11 28.57 2.01
CA VAL A 235 -6.13 27.53 1.82
C VAL A 235 -5.84 26.72 0.55
N ASN A 236 -5.44 27.37 -0.55
CA ASN A 236 -5.04 26.68 -1.77
C ASN A 236 -3.82 25.77 -1.57
N TYR A 237 -2.80 26.19 -0.80
CA TYR A 237 -1.66 25.34 -0.45
C TYR A 237 -2.12 24.08 0.28
N MET A 238 -3.00 24.22 1.28
CA MET A 238 -3.51 23.09 2.06
C MET A 238 -4.42 22.14 1.25
N ALA A 239 -5.20 22.68 0.31
CA ALA A 239 -6.19 21.92 -0.44
C ALA A 239 -5.62 21.27 -1.71
N ILE A 240 -4.81 21.99 -2.48
CA ILE A 240 -4.35 21.55 -3.82
C ILE A 240 -2.91 21.08 -3.78
N ASP A 241 -1.99 21.90 -3.26
CA ASP A 241 -0.56 21.59 -3.34
C ASP A 241 -0.20 20.42 -2.45
N VAL A 242 -0.68 20.42 -1.20
CA VAL A 242 -0.47 19.30 -0.27
C VAL A 242 -1.11 18.01 -0.79
N GLN A 243 -2.29 18.08 -1.42
CA GLN A 243 -2.92 16.91 -2.04
C GLN A 243 -2.02 16.36 -3.15
N ARG A 244 -1.55 17.21 -4.07
CA ARG A 244 -0.67 16.80 -5.17
C ARG A 244 0.63 16.15 -4.68
N VAL A 245 1.22 16.68 -3.59
CA VAL A 245 2.41 16.08 -2.98
C VAL A 245 2.11 14.71 -2.37
N GLY A 246 0.96 14.54 -1.72
CA GLY A 246 0.52 13.24 -1.21
C GLY A 246 0.29 12.22 -2.34
N ASP A 247 -0.38 12.64 -3.41
CA ASP A 247 -0.70 11.81 -4.58
C ASP A 247 0.57 11.36 -5.32
N TYR A 248 1.66 12.13 -5.24
CA TYR A 248 2.97 11.74 -5.80
C TYR A 248 3.51 10.42 -5.23
N SER A 249 3.07 10.00 -4.04
CA SER A 249 3.46 8.72 -3.43
C SER A 249 3.19 7.53 -4.35
N TRP A 250 2.16 7.61 -5.21
CA TRP A 250 1.87 6.60 -6.24
C TRP A 250 2.97 6.44 -7.27
N TYR A 251 3.54 7.55 -7.73
CA TYR A 251 4.57 7.55 -8.78
C TYR A 251 5.99 7.33 -8.24
N LEU A 252 6.16 7.34 -6.92
CA LEU A 252 7.47 7.20 -6.28
C LEU A 252 8.20 5.92 -6.70
N HIS A 253 7.47 4.81 -6.82
CA HIS A 253 8.06 3.52 -7.18
C HIS A 253 8.21 3.32 -8.69
N ASP A 254 7.41 4.01 -9.51
CA ASP A 254 7.48 3.92 -10.97
C ASP A 254 8.84 4.34 -11.50
N MET A 255 9.49 5.32 -10.86
CA MET A 255 10.79 5.87 -11.29
C MET A 255 11.88 4.80 -11.43
N TRP A 256 11.91 3.80 -10.54
CA TRP A 256 12.89 2.71 -10.61
C TRP A 256 12.29 1.41 -11.14
N MET A 257 10.98 1.20 -11.00
CA MET A 257 10.31 0.02 -11.54
C MET A 257 10.25 0.03 -13.06
N LEU A 258 9.99 1.17 -13.69
CA LEU A 258 9.87 1.25 -15.16
C LEU A 258 11.16 0.80 -15.87
N PRO A 259 12.37 1.30 -15.50
CA PRO A 259 13.61 0.76 -16.06
C PRO A 259 13.77 -0.75 -15.84
N LEU A 260 13.46 -1.24 -14.62
CA LEU A 260 13.57 -2.66 -14.29
C LEU A 260 12.63 -3.51 -15.16
N GLN A 261 11.38 -3.07 -15.34
CA GLN A 261 10.38 -3.73 -16.18
C GLN A 261 10.80 -3.79 -17.65
N ILE A 262 11.36 -2.69 -18.18
CA ILE A 262 11.88 -2.64 -19.55
C ILE A 262 13.02 -3.65 -19.71
N ILE A 263 13.98 -3.67 -18.78
CA ILE A 263 15.11 -4.61 -18.81
C ILE A 263 14.62 -6.06 -18.78
N LEU A 264 13.71 -6.39 -17.86
CA LEU A 264 13.15 -7.73 -17.74
C LEU A 264 12.39 -8.14 -19.01
N ALA A 265 11.58 -7.23 -19.56
CA ALA A 265 10.80 -7.50 -20.78
C ALA A 265 11.71 -7.79 -21.97
N LEU A 266 12.73 -6.96 -22.18
CA LEU A 266 13.69 -7.14 -23.28
C LEU A 266 14.52 -8.40 -23.11
N ALA A 267 14.95 -8.73 -21.88
CA ALA A 267 15.69 -9.95 -21.60
C ALA A 267 14.88 -11.21 -21.94
N ILE A 268 13.61 -11.26 -21.53
CA ILE A 268 12.71 -12.39 -21.85
C ILE A 268 12.41 -12.46 -23.34
N LEU A 269 12.15 -11.31 -23.98
CA LEU A 269 11.86 -11.26 -25.41
C LEU A 269 13.06 -11.73 -26.24
N TYR A 270 14.26 -11.29 -25.90
CA TYR A 270 15.50 -11.73 -26.54
C TYR A 270 15.75 -13.23 -26.31
N LYS A 271 15.48 -13.76 -25.11
CA LYS A 271 15.56 -15.20 -24.83
C LYS A 271 14.63 -16.01 -25.75
N ASN A 272 13.39 -15.57 -25.94
CA ASN A 272 12.37 -16.33 -26.66
C ASN A 272 12.45 -16.19 -28.19
N VAL A 273 12.86 -15.03 -28.72
CA VAL A 273 12.78 -14.71 -30.17
C VAL A 273 14.12 -14.26 -30.77
N GLY A 274 15.17 -14.14 -29.96
CA GLY A 274 16.52 -13.78 -30.44
C GLY A 274 16.58 -12.39 -31.04
N ILE A 275 17.27 -12.25 -32.18
CA ILE A 275 17.54 -10.95 -32.85
C ILE A 275 16.26 -10.21 -33.27
N ALA A 276 15.15 -10.94 -33.47
CA ALA A 276 13.87 -10.36 -33.83
C ALA A 276 13.32 -9.40 -32.76
N SER A 277 13.74 -9.56 -31.49
CA SER A 277 13.37 -8.63 -30.41
C SER A 277 13.86 -7.20 -30.67
N ILE A 278 14.99 -7.04 -31.36
CA ILE A 278 15.53 -5.72 -31.73
C ILE A 278 14.62 -5.05 -32.75
N ALA A 279 14.12 -5.81 -33.74
CA ALA A 279 13.16 -5.29 -34.72
C ALA A 279 11.87 -4.83 -34.03
N THR A 280 11.35 -5.60 -33.07
CA THR A 280 10.17 -5.21 -32.27
C THR A 280 10.42 -3.95 -31.45
N LEU A 281 11.62 -3.82 -30.84
CA LEU A 281 11.99 -2.62 -30.08
C LEU A 281 12.03 -1.38 -30.98
N VAL A 282 12.67 -1.46 -32.15
CA VAL A 282 12.72 -0.37 -33.13
C VAL A 282 11.31 0.03 -33.57
N ALA A 283 10.45 -0.95 -33.90
CA ALA A 283 9.06 -0.68 -34.28
C ALA A 283 8.27 0.01 -33.15
N THR A 284 8.49 -0.39 -31.90
CA THR A 284 7.83 0.21 -30.73
C THR A 284 8.29 1.66 -30.53
N ILE A 285 9.58 1.94 -30.66
CA ILE A 285 10.12 3.31 -30.57
C ILE A 285 9.53 4.20 -31.67
N ILE A 286 9.48 3.70 -32.91
CA ILE A 286 8.86 4.43 -34.03
C ILE A 286 7.39 4.71 -33.72
N SER A 287 6.64 3.72 -33.22
CA SER A 287 5.24 3.90 -32.85
C SER A 287 5.04 4.97 -31.78
N ILE A 288 5.91 5.00 -30.76
CA ILE A 288 5.86 6.01 -29.68
C ILE A 288 6.18 7.41 -30.23
N VAL A 289 7.10 7.54 -31.18
CA VAL A 289 7.46 8.83 -31.79
C VAL A 289 6.37 9.35 -32.73
N VAL A 290 5.64 8.44 -33.39
CA VAL A 290 4.57 8.77 -34.34
C VAL A 290 3.24 9.11 -33.64
N THR A 291 3.02 8.58 -32.43
CA THR A 291 1.81 8.80 -31.63
C THR A 291 1.97 10.03 -30.74
#